data_AF-A0A258S675-F1
#
_entry.id   AF-A0A258S675-F1
#
_cell.length_a   1.000
_cell.length_b   1.000
_cell.length_c   1.000
_cell.angle_alpha   90.00
_cell.angle_beta   90.00
_cell.angle_gamma   90.00
#
_symmetry.space_group_name_H-M   'P 1'
#
loop_
_entity.id
_entity.type
_entity.pdbx_description
1 polymer ?
#
loop_
_entity_poly.entity_id
_entity_poly.type
_entity_poly.pdbx_seq_one_letter_code
_entity_poly.pdbx_strand_id
1 'polypeptide(L)' 'MYFGTGKHSIRKIENLGETITLDDNSRWKVSFIDKVKSMQWLPTDDVNVSSYIGDKFNITHIERNETIEATHQQG' A
#
# COMPACT_ATOMS: atom_id res chain seq x y z
N MET A 1 -5.12 11.25 -13.76
CA MET A 1 -5.81 10.09 -13.16
C MET A 1 -4.77 8.99 -13.08
N TYR A 2 -4.27 8.66 -11.89
CA TYR A 2 -3.28 7.58 -11.74
C TYR A 2 -4.02 6.24 -11.70
N PHE A 3 -3.67 5.33 -12.60
CA PHE A 3 -4.10 3.93 -12.53
C PHE A 3 -3.47 3.33 -11.27
N GLY A 4 -4.27 3.07 -10.23
CA GLY A 4 -3.80 2.53 -8.94
C GLY A 4 -4.32 3.27 -7.69
N THR A 5 -5.11 4.34 -7.82
CA THR A 5 -5.85 4.93 -6.68
C THR A 5 -7.24 4.35 -6.56
N GLY A 6 -7.72 4.12 -5.34
CA GLY A 6 -9.04 3.55 -5.06
C GLY A 6 -8.98 2.39 -4.07
N LYS A 7 -10.08 1.64 -4.00
CA LYS A 7 -10.17 0.43 -3.17
C LYS A 7 -9.48 -0.74 -3.88
N HIS A 8 -8.64 -1.44 -3.13
CA HIS A 8 -7.93 -2.64 -3.56
C HIS A 8 -7.86 -3.65 -2.43
N SER A 9 -7.62 -4.92 -2.76
CA SER A 9 -7.22 -5.92 -1.76
C SER A 9 -5.72 -6.20 -1.85
N ILE A 10 -5.08 -6.45 -0.70
CA ILE A 10 -3.66 -6.83 -0.66
C ILE A 10 -3.51 -8.22 -1.26
N ARG A 11 -2.66 -8.34 -2.28
CA ARG A 11 -2.30 -9.64 -2.86
C ARG A 11 -1.12 -10.27 -2.11
N LYS A 12 -0.09 -9.48 -1.80
CA LYS A 12 1.15 -9.96 -1.16
C LYS A 12 1.85 -8.83 -0.42
N ILE A 13 2.49 -9.18 0.69
CA ILE A 13 3.46 -8.33 1.40
C ILE A 13 4.81 -9.03 1.37
N GLU A 14 5.86 -8.31 0.96
CA GLU A 14 7.21 -8.83 0.79
C GLU A 14 8.20 -8.01 1.64
N ASN A 15 9.44 -8.54 1.75
CA ASN A 15 10.58 -7.78 2.28
C ASN A 15 10.31 -7.14 3.65
N LEU A 16 9.68 -7.90 4.57
CA LEU A 16 9.33 -7.44 5.92
C LEU A 16 8.52 -6.14 5.90
N GLY A 17 7.47 -6.09 5.07
CA GLY A 17 6.56 -4.94 4.97
C GLY A 17 7.04 -3.84 4.04
N GLU A 18 8.21 -3.96 3.41
CA GLU A 18 8.74 -2.92 2.52
C GLU A 18 8.01 -2.85 1.18
N THR A 19 7.44 -3.95 0.70
CA THR A 19 6.75 -3.98 -0.61
C THR A 19 5.37 -4.58 -0.47
N ILE A 20 4.36 -3.85 -0.92
CA ILE A 20 2.97 -4.33 -1.02
C ILE A 20 2.62 -4.48 -2.49
N THR A 21 2.07 -5.64 -2.85
CA THR A 21 1.46 -5.87 -4.16
C THR A 21 -0.05 -5.96 -3.99
N LEU A 22 -0.80 -5.19 -4.77
CA LEU A 22 -2.26 -5.19 -4.76
C LEU A 22 -2.82 -6.17 -5.81
N ASP A 23 -4.15 -6.35 -5.78
CA ASP A 23 -4.90 -7.23 -6.68
C ASP A 23 -4.76 -6.90 -8.17
N ASP A 24 -4.59 -5.62 -8.50
CA ASP A 24 -4.31 -5.11 -9.84
C ASP A 24 -2.85 -5.30 -10.29
N ASN A 25 -2.01 -5.92 -9.46
CA ASN A 25 -0.56 -6.11 -9.63
C ASN A 25 0.29 -4.85 -9.48
N SER A 26 -0.29 -3.71 -9.08
CA SER A 26 0.50 -2.55 -8.71
C SER A 26 1.38 -2.86 -7.51
N ARG A 27 2.60 -2.31 -7.52
CA ARG A 27 3.61 -2.53 -6.48
C ARG A 27 3.95 -1.22 -5.81
N TRP A 28 3.98 -1.25 -4.48
CA TRP A 28 4.12 -0.07 -3.65
C TRP A 28 5.26 -0.27 -2.67
N LYS A 29 6.20 0.68 -2.67
CA LYS A 29 7.30 0.70 -1.71
C LYS A 29 6.87 1.49 -0.48
N VAL A 30 6.76 0.82 0.66
CA VAL A 30 6.35 1.42 1.93
C VAL A 30 7.50 2.25 2.51
N SER A 31 7.15 3.38 3.12
CA SER A 31 8.10 4.24 3.83
C SER A 31 8.81 3.45 4.94
N PHE A 32 10.05 3.81 5.25
CA PHE A 32 10.85 3.06 6.24
C PHE A 32 10.18 2.99 7.62
N ILE A 33 9.49 4.05 8.02
CA ILE A 33 8.86 4.18 9.35
C ILE A 33 7.58 3.32 9.43
N ASP A 34 6.90 3.10 8.30
CA ASP A 34 5.62 2.38 8.26
C ASP A 34 5.75 0.87 7.98
N LYS A 35 6.97 0.37 7.71
CA LYS A 35 7.20 -1.07 7.43
C LYS A 35 6.62 -1.99 8.51
N VAL A 36 6.73 -1.60 9.78
CA VAL A 36 6.23 -2.42 10.90
C VAL A 36 4.71 -2.51 10.89
N LYS A 37 4.01 -1.43 10.48
CA LYS A 37 2.54 -1.44 10.34
C LYS A 37 2.11 -2.36 9.20
N SER A 38 2.75 -2.23 8.04
CA SER A 38 2.41 -3.07 6.88
C SER A 38 2.70 -4.55 7.12
N MET A 39 3.68 -4.91 7.97
CA MET A 39 3.91 -6.30 8.36
C MET A 39 2.73 -6.95 9.12
N GLN A 40 1.84 -6.14 9.72
CA GLN A 40 0.68 -6.64 10.45
C GLN A 40 -0.55 -6.80 9.56
N TRP A 41 -0.47 -6.36 8.31
CA TRP A 41 -1.52 -6.54 7.32
C TRP A 41 -1.36 -7.90 6.65
N LEU A 42 -2.46 -8.43 6.13
CA LEU A 42 -2.55 -9.76 5.57
C LEU A 42 -2.97 -9.71 4.10
N PRO A 43 -2.61 -10.73 3.30
CA PRO A 43 -3.28 -10.93 2.02
C PRO A 43 -4.80 -10.95 2.21
N THR A 44 -5.54 -10.40 1.25
CA THR A 44 -6.99 -10.17 1.25
C THR A 44 -7.51 -9.02 2.10
N ASP A 45 -6.67 -8.37 2.93
CA ASP A 45 -7.08 -7.14 3.61
C ASP A 45 -7.41 -6.05 2.58
N ASP A 46 -8.52 -5.34 2.81
CA ASP A 46 -8.95 -4.24 1.96
C ASP A 46 -8.24 -2.94 2.36
N VAL A 47 -7.70 -2.26 1.35
CA VAL A 47 -7.01 -0.98 1.48
C VAL A 47 -7.58 0.06 0.51
N ASN A 48 -7.44 1.33 0.88
CA ASN A 48 -7.71 2.45 0.00
C ASN A 48 -6.41 3.20 -0.31
N VAL A 49 -6.08 3.31 -1.60
CA VAL A 49 -4.92 4.06 -2.07
C VAL A 49 -5.35 5.47 -2.47
N SER A 50 -4.68 6.49 -1.94
CA SER A 50 -4.95 7.90 -2.23
C SER A 50 -3.66 8.68 -2.46
N SER A 51 -3.69 9.68 -3.33
CA SER A 51 -2.55 10.57 -3.56
C SER A 51 -2.31 11.45 -2.33
N TYR A 52 -1.05 11.63 -1.95
CA TYR A 52 -0.67 12.54 -0.85
C TYR A 52 0.07 13.78 -1.37
N ILE A 53 1.35 13.65 -1.76
CA ILE A 53 2.15 14.77 -2.29
C ILE A 53 3.19 14.27 -3.31
N GLY A 54 3.20 14.87 -4.51
CA GLY A 54 4.08 14.41 -5.59
C GLY A 54 3.85 12.94 -5.93
N ASP A 55 4.92 12.14 -5.87
CA ASP A 55 4.90 10.69 -6.13
C ASP A 55 4.61 9.83 -4.87
N LYS A 56 4.20 10.48 -3.77
CA LYS A 56 3.84 9.80 -2.52
C LYS A 56 2.34 9.58 -2.42
N PHE A 57 1.98 8.41 -1.91
CA PHE A 57 0.63 7.93 -1.75
C PHE A 57 0.41 7.45 -0.32
N ASN A 58 -0.83 7.56 0.14
CA ASN A 58 -1.29 6.93 1.37
C ASN A 58 -2.01 5.64 1.00
N ILE A 59 -1.64 4.56 1.67
CA ILE A 59 -2.40 3.30 1.65
C ILE A 59 -3.04 3.18 3.02
N THR A 60 -4.37 3.13 3.08
CA THR A 60 -5.13 3.05 4.33
C THR A 60 -5.83 1.72 4.41
N HIS A 61 -5.53 0.92 5.43
CA HIS A 61 -6.28 -0.28 5.76
C HIS A 61 -7.70 0.09 6.18
N ILE A 62 -8.71 -0.45 5.50
CA ILE A 62 -10.09 0.00 5.65
C ILE A 62 -10.67 -0.35 7.02
N GLU A 63 -10.48 -1.58 7.49
CA GLU A 63 -11.06 -2.01 8.78
C GLU A 63 -10.34 -1.43 10.00
N ARG A 64 -9.00 -1.33 9.95
CA ARG A 64 -8.17 -0.85 11.08
C ARG A 64 -7.98 0.66 11.09
N ASN A 65 -8.35 1.35 10.01
CA ASN A 65 -8.10 2.77 9.82
C ASN A 65 -6.61 3.16 9.99
N GLU A 66 -5.71 2.22 9.69
CA GLU A 66 -4.26 2.41 9.75
C GLU A 66 -3.77 2.91 8.40
N THR A 67 -2.95 3.97 8.39
CA THR A 67 -2.39 4.54 7.15
C THR A 67 -0.87 4.42 7.15
N ILE A 68 -0.35 4.07 5.97
CA ILE A 68 1.08 4.05 5.66
C ILE A 68 1.37 4.96 4.47
N GLU A 69 2.54 5.58 4.46
CA GLU A 69 3.08 6.27 3.28
C GLU A 69 3.77 5.25 2.36
N ALA A 70 3.55 5.36 1.05
CA ALA A 70 4.19 4.54 0.04
C ALA A 70 4.46 5.31 -1.26
N THR A 71 5.36 4.79 -2.10
CA THR A 71 5.57 5.25 -3.47
C THR A 71 5.27 4.14 -4.47
N HIS A 72 4.65 4.50 -5.60
CA HIS A 72 4.37 3.55 -6.67
C HIS A 72 5.69 3.14 -7.34
N GLN A 73 5.91 1.83 -7.50
CA GLN A 73 7.05 1.32 -8.26
C GLN A 73 6.64 1.13 -9.72
N GLN A 74 7.17 1.96 -10.62
CA GLN A 74 7.10 1.67 -12.05
C GLN A 74 7.96 0.44 -12.34
N GLY A 75 7.34 -0.61 -12.89
CA GLY A 75 8.03 -1.78 -13.42
C GLY A 75 8.64 -1.50 -14.79
#